data_AF-A0A9D2JV23-F1
#
_entry.id   AF-A0A9D2JV23-F1
#
_cell.length_a   1.000
_cell.length_b   1.000
_cell.length_c   1.000
_cell.angle_alpha   90.00
_cell.angle_beta   90.00
_cell.angle_gamma   90.00
#
_symmetry.space_group_name_H-M   'P 1'
#
loop_
_entity.id
_entity.type
_entity.pdbx_description
1 polymer ?
#
loop_
_entity_poly.entity_id
_entity_poly.type
_entity_poly.pdbx_seq_one_letter_code
_entity_poly.pdbx_strand_id
1 'polypeptide(L)'
;MNCETSHSGNYIIYTDGSYKKYNSGNVKASCAYIVLDDNHEVILKGKSAISDTKEKLLNSIGVELFSVIIALKALRKISKDADKVSVTIMTDYRELERFHHLLNTHRKSSYKKKEKQQIFQWNWYYSNLCQVFKLYKELGKELILEVKWCRGHAGIFWNEKADSLAKDVTKKRGKEKRRTKNKIIDIHK
;
A
#
# COMPACT_ATOMS: atom_id res chain seq x y z
N MET A 1 -19.07 -32.36 -21.08
CA MET A 1 -19.20 -31.19 -20.19
C MET A 1 -17.86 -31.00 -19.51
N ASN A 2 -17.02 -30.09 -20.00
CA ASN A 2 -15.77 -29.76 -19.34
C ASN A 2 -16.11 -28.78 -18.23
N CYS A 3 -16.01 -29.23 -16.98
CA CYS A 3 -16.04 -28.35 -15.83
C CYS A 3 -14.71 -27.57 -15.88
N GLU A 4 -14.73 -26.39 -16.48
CA GLU A 4 -13.60 -25.46 -16.42
C GLU A 4 -13.36 -25.17 -14.95
N THR A 5 -12.31 -25.77 -14.40
CA THR A 5 -11.80 -25.44 -13.08
C THR A 5 -11.25 -24.04 -13.17
N SER A 6 -12.06 -23.05 -12.79
CA SER A 6 -11.64 -21.66 -12.73
C SER A 6 -10.39 -21.59 -11.86
N HIS A 7 -9.28 -21.14 -12.45
CA HIS A 7 -8.03 -21.01 -11.72
C HIS A 7 -8.19 -19.83 -10.76
N SER A 8 -8.33 -20.13 -9.47
CA SER A 8 -8.38 -19.11 -8.42
C SER A 8 -7.01 -18.95 -7.78
N GLY A 9 -6.53 -17.71 -7.63
CA GLY A 9 -5.34 -17.42 -6.83
C GLY A 9 -5.73 -16.65 -5.57
N ASN A 10 -5.34 -17.13 -4.39
CA ASN A 10 -5.52 -16.38 -3.16
C ASN A 10 -4.17 -15.92 -2.59
N TYR A 11 -4.18 -14.70 -2.06
CA TYR A 11 -2.97 -13.98 -1.70
C TYR A 11 -3.18 -13.21 -0.39
N ILE A 12 -2.15 -13.22 0.46
CA ILE A 12 -2.07 -12.38 1.64
C ILE A 12 -1.03 -11.30 1.38
N ILE A 13 -1.41 -10.03 1.53
CA ILE A 13 -0.48 -8.92 1.32
C ILE A 13 -0.29 -8.17 2.63
N TYR A 14 0.94 -8.14 3.13
CA TYR A 14 1.34 -7.23 4.20
C TYR A 14 1.81 -5.91 3.62
N THR A 15 1.29 -4.80 4.11
CA THR A 15 1.62 -3.46 3.62
C THR A 15 1.95 -2.52 4.76
N ASP A 16 2.94 -1.66 4.55
CA ASP A 16 3.32 -0.64 5.53
C ASP A 16 3.84 0.65 4.87
N GLY A 17 3.57 1.77 5.54
CA GLY A 17 4.04 3.10 5.20
C GLY A 17 5.04 3.69 6.20
N SER A 18 6.15 4.23 5.70
CA SER A 18 7.07 5.03 6.50
C SER A 18 7.02 6.50 6.10
N TYR A 19 6.62 7.36 7.04
CA TYR A 19 6.59 8.81 6.88
C TYR A 19 7.47 9.49 7.94
N LYS A 20 8.32 10.43 7.51
CA LYS A 20 9.12 11.27 8.41
C LYS A 20 9.23 12.71 7.90
N LYS A 21 8.71 13.65 8.67
CA LYS A 21 8.96 15.09 8.51
C LYS A 21 10.34 15.43 9.07
N TYR A 22 11.14 16.22 8.34
CA TYR A 22 12.48 16.61 8.80
C TYR A 22 12.70 18.11 8.88
N ASN A 23 12.03 18.94 8.08
CA ASN A 23 12.03 20.41 8.16
C ASN A 23 10.64 20.96 7.73
N SER A 24 10.40 22.27 7.87
CA SER A 24 9.21 22.97 7.37
C SER A 24 9.04 22.75 5.85
N GLY A 25 8.11 21.88 5.46
CA GLY A 25 7.79 21.54 4.07
C GLY A 25 8.47 20.29 3.51
N ASN A 26 9.38 19.66 4.26
CA ASN A 26 10.27 18.64 3.73
C ASN A 26 9.98 17.27 4.37
N VAL A 27 9.56 16.30 3.55
CA VAL A 27 9.09 14.98 4.00
C VAL A 27 9.83 13.84 3.32
N LYS A 28 9.99 12.73 4.03
CA LYS A 28 10.45 11.46 3.47
C LYS A 28 9.34 10.46 3.65
N ALA A 29 8.89 9.93 2.53
CA ALA A 29 7.88 8.91 2.50
C ALA A 29 8.37 7.72 1.68
N SER A 30 8.00 6.54 2.13
CA SER A 30 8.19 5.30 1.38
C SER A 30 7.16 4.29 1.81
N CYS A 31 6.85 3.36 0.91
CA CYS A 31 5.99 2.23 1.21
C CYS A 31 6.74 0.93 0.97
N ALA A 32 6.24 -0.13 1.59
CA ALA A 32 6.64 -1.49 1.31
C ALA A 32 5.42 -2.41 1.27
N TYR A 33 5.60 -3.55 0.61
CA TYR A 33 4.63 -4.64 0.60
C TYR A 33 5.34 -5.99 0.48
N ILE A 34 4.69 -7.02 1.01
CA ILE A 34 5.07 -8.42 0.90
C ILE A 34 3.81 -9.20 0.54
N VAL A 35 3.87 -9.98 -0.54
CA VAL A 35 2.79 -10.84 -1.03
C VAL A 35 3.18 -12.28 -0.73
N LEU A 36 2.27 -12.97 -0.06
CA LEU A 36 2.31 -14.41 0.16
C LEU A 36 1.24 -15.09 -0.69
N ASP A 37 1.50 -16.33 -1.10
CA ASP A 37 0.48 -17.23 -1.63
C ASP A 37 -0.28 -17.98 -0.52
N ASP A 38 -1.10 -18.95 -0.92
CA ASP A 38 -1.89 -19.82 -0.03
C ASP A 38 -1.04 -20.71 0.88
N ASN A 39 0.20 -21.01 0.49
CA ASN A 39 1.14 -21.78 1.29
C ASN A 39 1.94 -20.89 2.26
N HIS A 40 1.58 -19.60 2.36
CA HIS A 40 2.32 -18.58 3.10
C HIS A 40 3.76 -18.36 2.59
N GLU A 41 4.04 -18.76 1.34
CA GLU A 41 5.33 -18.55 0.71
C GLU A 41 5.41 -17.16 0.08
N VAL A 42 6.57 -16.51 0.20
CA VAL A 42 6.78 -15.17 -0.37
C VAL A 42 6.94 -15.27 -1.88
N ILE A 43 5.94 -14.82 -2.62
CA ILE A 43 5.98 -14.77 -4.09
C ILE A 43 6.46 -13.42 -4.62
N LEU A 44 6.26 -12.33 -3.86
CA LEU A 44 6.67 -10.99 -4.26
C LEU A 44 6.90 -10.10 -3.05
N LYS A 45 7.93 -9.25 -3.11
CA LYS A 45 8.12 -8.15 -2.16
C LYS A 45 8.58 -6.90 -2.90
N GLY A 46 8.14 -5.74 -2.45
CA GLY A 46 8.54 -4.47 -3.06
C GLY A 46 8.62 -3.36 -2.04
N LYS A 47 9.40 -2.34 -2.38
CA LYS A 47 9.49 -1.09 -1.62
C LYS A 47 9.82 0.06 -2.55
N SER A 48 9.29 1.23 -2.26
CA SER A 48 9.50 2.41 -3.11
C SER A 48 9.53 3.69 -2.29
N ALA A 49 10.36 4.63 -2.71
CA ALA A 49 10.29 6.00 -2.19
C ALA A 49 9.15 6.74 -2.88
N ILE A 50 8.35 7.48 -2.11
CA ILE A 50 7.30 8.34 -2.65
C ILE A 50 7.89 9.73 -2.85
N SER A 51 7.80 10.26 -4.07
CA SER A 51 8.36 11.56 -4.46
C SER A 51 7.51 12.71 -3.90
N ASP A 52 8.17 13.82 -3.51
CA ASP A 52 7.58 15.02 -2.90
C ASP A 52 6.54 15.77 -3.76
N THR A 53 6.30 15.32 -4.99
CA THR A 53 5.39 15.97 -5.96
C THR A 53 3.91 15.93 -5.58
N LYS A 54 3.54 15.37 -4.42
CA LYS A 54 2.16 15.19 -3.96
C LYS A 54 1.99 15.55 -2.48
N GLU A 55 2.39 16.76 -2.08
CA GLU A 55 2.36 17.21 -0.66
C GLU A 55 1.06 16.88 0.08
N LYS A 56 -0.12 17.03 -0.57
CA LYS A 56 -1.42 16.70 0.05
C LYS A 56 -1.64 15.20 0.30
N LEU A 57 -0.96 14.33 -0.43
CA LEU A 57 -0.98 12.87 -0.23
C LEU A 57 0.13 12.42 0.74
N LEU A 58 1.19 13.20 0.90
CA LEU A 58 2.37 12.84 1.68
C LEU A 58 2.20 13.19 3.17
N ASN A 59 1.37 12.40 3.84
CA ASN A 59 1.30 12.31 5.30
C ASN A 59 1.29 10.83 5.71
N SER A 60 1.29 10.53 7.02
CA SER A 60 1.26 9.13 7.50
C SER A 60 0.16 8.31 6.82
N ILE A 61 -1.09 8.79 6.87
CA ILE A 61 -2.25 8.12 6.27
C ILE A 61 -2.06 7.84 4.78
N GLY A 62 -1.67 8.86 4.00
CA GLY A 62 -1.56 8.72 2.56
C GLY A 62 -0.45 7.76 2.15
N VAL A 63 0.61 7.61 2.94
CA VAL A 63 1.65 6.60 2.69
C VAL A 63 1.11 5.19 2.95
N GLU A 64 0.30 4.99 4.00
CA GLU A 64 -0.40 3.72 4.23
C GLU A 64 -1.30 3.36 3.05
N LEU A 65 -2.17 4.29 2.64
CA LEU A 65 -3.08 4.06 1.52
C LEU A 65 -2.34 3.81 0.19
N PHE A 66 -1.23 4.50 -0.03
CA PHE A 66 -0.40 4.32 -1.22
C PHE A 66 0.25 2.93 -1.27
N SER A 67 0.68 2.39 -0.12
CA SER A 67 1.30 1.07 -0.02
C SER A 67 0.37 -0.03 -0.58
N VAL A 68 -0.92 0.03 -0.22
CA VAL A 68 -1.96 -0.90 -0.68
C VAL A 68 -2.17 -0.81 -2.18
N ILE A 69 -2.31 0.41 -2.73
CA ILE A 69 -2.51 0.59 -4.18
C ILE A 69 -1.32 0.07 -4.98
N ILE A 70 -0.10 0.30 -4.52
CA ILE A 70 1.10 -0.22 -5.18
C ILE A 70 1.15 -1.74 -5.11
N ALA A 71 0.83 -2.34 -3.96
CA ALA A 71 0.84 -3.78 -3.80
C ALA A 71 -0.18 -4.46 -4.73
N LEU A 72 -1.42 -3.95 -4.81
CA LEU A 72 -2.46 -4.47 -5.70
C LEU A 72 -2.06 -4.35 -7.19
N LYS A 73 -1.44 -3.23 -7.58
CA LYS A 73 -0.92 -3.05 -8.95
C LYS A 73 0.23 -4.01 -9.26
N ALA A 74 1.04 -4.36 -8.26
CA ALA A 74 2.13 -5.31 -8.42
C ALA A 74 1.61 -6.75 -8.53
N LEU A 75 0.67 -7.15 -7.66
CA LEU A 75 0.01 -8.46 -7.70
C LEU A 75 -0.62 -8.73 -9.07
N ARG A 76 -1.33 -7.75 -9.64
CA ARG A 76 -1.96 -7.88 -10.96
C ARG A 76 -0.98 -8.33 -12.06
N LYS A 77 0.31 -7.97 -11.95
CA LYS A 77 1.32 -8.33 -12.95
C LYS A 77 1.71 -9.81 -12.88
N ILE A 78 1.53 -10.45 -11.73
CA ILE A 78 1.96 -11.84 -11.49
C ILE A 78 0.76 -12.80 -11.43
N SER A 79 -0.45 -12.33 -11.10
CA SER A 79 -1.67 -13.13 -11.07
C SER A 79 -2.30 -13.29 -12.47
N LYS A 80 -1.48 -13.57 -13.50
CA LYS A 80 -1.89 -13.58 -14.92
C LYS A 80 -2.77 -14.77 -15.28
N ASP A 81 -2.63 -15.87 -14.58
CA ASP A 81 -3.27 -17.13 -14.96
C ASP A 81 -4.52 -17.44 -14.10
N ALA A 82 -4.84 -16.55 -13.15
CA ALA A 82 -6.03 -16.67 -12.32
C ALA A 82 -7.20 -15.83 -12.88
N ASP A 83 -8.36 -16.46 -13.05
CA ASP A 83 -9.63 -15.83 -13.41
C ASP A 83 -10.23 -15.08 -12.21
N LYS A 84 -10.02 -15.65 -11.02
CA LYS A 84 -10.46 -15.10 -9.74
C LYS A 84 -9.27 -14.89 -8.83
N VAL A 85 -9.11 -13.65 -8.35
CA VAL A 85 -8.01 -13.25 -7.48
C VAL A 85 -8.59 -12.79 -6.14
N SER A 86 -8.38 -13.58 -5.10
CA SER A 86 -8.78 -13.23 -3.73
C SER A 86 -7.59 -12.65 -2.98
N VAL A 87 -7.77 -11.50 -2.34
CA VAL A 87 -6.68 -10.79 -1.66
C VAL A 87 -7.12 -10.41 -0.26
N THR A 88 -6.34 -10.80 0.74
CA THR A 88 -6.43 -10.27 2.10
C THR A 88 -5.28 -9.30 2.34
N ILE A 89 -5.59 -8.02 2.53
CA ILE A 89 -4.61 -7.00 2.94
C ILE A 89 -4.48 -7.01 4.45
N MET A 90 -3.26 -7.20 4.93
CA MET A 90 -2.85 -7.05 6.32
C MET A 90 -2.15 -5.70 6.47
N THR A 91 -2.67 -4.85 7.35
CA THR A 91 -2.17 -3.49 7.59
C THR A 91 -2.33 -3.12 9.06
N ASP A 92 -1.46 -2.27 9.58
CA ASP A 92 -1.60 -1.72 10.93
C ASP A 92 -2.44 -0.43 11.00
N TYR A 93 -2.85 0.09 9.85
CA TYR A 93 -3.76 1.22 9.77
C TYR A 93 -5.23 0.81 9.95
N ARG A 94 -5.67 0.83 11.21
CA ARG A 94 -6.99 0.37 11.66
C ARG A 94 -8.17 0.98 10.89
N GLU A 95 -8.09 2.25 10.55
CA GLU A 95 -9.16 2.97 9.86
C GLU A 95 -9.42 2.43 8.45
N LEU A 96 -8.44 1.76 7.83
CA LEU A 96 -8.60 1.15 6.52
C LEU A 96 -9.55 -0.04 6.54
N GLU A 97 -9.46 -0.91 7.55
CA GLU A 97 -10.43 -2.01 7.75
C GLU A 97 -11.84 -1.46 7.91
N ARG A 98 -12.01 -0.42 8.76
CA ARG A 98 -13.29 0.25 8.95
C ARG A 98 -13.84 0.85 7.65
N PHE A 99 -12.97 1.49 6.87
CA PHE A 99 -13.35 2.07 5.58
C PHE A 99 -13.88 1.00 4.61
N HIS A 100 -13.18 -0.14 4.48
CA HIS A 100 -13.61 -1.24 3.61
C HIS A 100 -14.89 -1.91 4.09
N HIS A 101 -15.06 -2.08 5.41
CA HIS A 101 -16.32 -2.55 5.97
C HIS A 101 -17.50 -1.64 5.56
N LEU A 102 -17.33 -0.32 5.62
CA LEU A 102 -18.36 0.65 5.19
C LEU A 102 -18.62 0.61 3.68
N LEU A 103 -17.59 0.41 2.86
CA LEU A 103 -17.74 0.26 1.40
C LEU A 103 -18.57 -0.98 1.04
N ASN A 104 -18.36 -2.08 1.76
CA ASN A 104 -19.05 -3.35 1.50
C ASN A 104 -20.50 -3.34 2.01
N THR A 105 -20.78 -2.60 3.07
CA THR A 105 -22.11 -2.56 3.72
C THR A 105 -23.02 -1.44 3.21
N HIS A 106 -22.49 -0.34 2.67
CA HIS A 106 -23.29 0.80 2.23
C HIS A 106 -23.18 1.12 0.73
N ARG A 107 -24.33 1.24 0.04
CA ARG A 107 -24.41 1.84 -1.31
C ARG A 107 -24.06 3.34 -1.24
N LYS A 108 -22.90 3.76 -1.77
CA LYS A 108 -22.41 5.12 -2.19
C LYS A 108 -22.81 6.41 -1.42
N SER A 109 -24.02 6.55 -0.86
CA SER A 109 -24.54 7.81 -0.28
C SER A 109 -24.06 8.08 1.14
N SER A 110 -23.68 7.06 1.91
CA SER A 110 -23.22 7.19 3.31
C SER A 110 -21.86 7.87 3.46
N TYR A 111 -21.03 7.82 2.41
CA TYR A 111 -19.66 8.36 2.42
C TYR A 111 -19.61 9.90 2.32
N LYS A 112 -20.63 10.54 1.72
CA LYS A 112 -20.59 11.99 1.43
C LYS A 112 -20.74 12.91 2.65
N LYS A 113 -21.10 12.41 3.84
CA LYS A 113 -21.52 13.27 4.97
C LYS A 113 -20.52 13.39 6.14
N LYS A 114 -19.43 12.61 6.21
CA LYS A 114 -18.51 12.66 7.36
C LYS A 114 -17.06 12.91 6.93
N GLU A 115 -16.40 13.88 7.59
CA GLU A 115 -14.94 14.15 7.67
C GLU A 115 -14.30 15.19 6.73
N LYS A 116 -14.52 16.48 7.02
CA LYS A 116 -14.00 17.65 6.28
C LYS A 116 -12.47 17.86 6.20
N GLN A 117 -11.60 16.97 6.72
CA GLN A 117 -10.13 17.19 6.67
C GLN A 117 -9.30 15.98 6.18
N GLN A 118 -9.88 14.78 6.06
CA GLN A 118 -9.19 13.58 5.53
C GLN A 118 -9.67 13.15 4.12
N ILE A 119 -10.62 13.89 3.53
CA ILE A 119 -11.28 13.54 2.25
C ILE A 119 -10.29 13.31 1.11
N PHE A 120 -9.20 14.07 1.03
CA PHE A 120 -8.35 13.99 -0.16
C PHE A 120 -7.66 12.63 -0.31
N GLN A 121 -7.05 12.12 0.76
CA GLN A 121 -6.32 10.84 0.72
C GLN A 121 -7.28 9.67 0.51
N TRP A 122 -8.43 9.68 1.19
CA TRP A 122 -9.46 8.66 1.04
C TRP A 122 -10.13 8.69 -0.35
N ASN A 123 -10.41 9.88 -0.89
CA ASN A 123 -10.91 10.01 -2.27
C ASN A 123 -9.88 9.54 -3.29
N TRP A 124 -8.60 9.90 -3.10
CA TRP A 124 -7.51 9.42 -3.95
C TRP A 124 -7.42 7.90 -3.89
N TYR A 125 -7.45 7.32 -2.69
CA TYR A 125 -7.41 5.88 -2.46
C TYR A 125 -8.57 5.18 -3.13
N TYR A 126 -9.81 5.61 -2.86
CA TYR A 126 -11.02 5.05 -3.46
C TYR A 126 -10.99 5.12 -4.98
N SER A 127 -10.57 6.25 -5.55
CA SER A 127 -10.49 6.41 -7.01
C SER A 127 -9.46 5.45 -7.62
N ASN A 128 -8.30 5.28 -6.99
CA ASN A 128 -7.28 4.33 -7.43
C ASN A 128 -7.72 2.88 -7.23
N LEU A 129 -8.47 2.60 -6.17
CA LEU A 129 -9.05 1.29 -5.93
C LEU A 129 -10.04 0.93 -7.04
N CYS A 130 -10.97 1.83 -7.38
CA CYS A 130 -11.87 1.64 -8.52
C CYS A 130 -11.11 1.40 -9.84
N GLN A 131 -10.00 2.11 -10.06
CA GLN A 131 -9.16 1.85 -11.23
C GLN A 131 -8.54 0.45 -11.20
N VAL A 132 -8.06 -0.02 -10.04
CA VAL A 132 -7.55 -1.40 -9.90
C VAL A 132 -8.64 -2.41 -10.25
N PHE A 133 -9.84 -2.30 -9.65
CA PHE A 133 -10.97 -3.19 -9.96
C PHE A 133 -11.33 -3.16 -11.45
N LYS A 134 -11.38 -1.98 -12.06
CA LYS A 134 -11.62 -1.83 -13.51
C LYS A 134 -10.58 -2.58 -14.33
N LEU A 135 -9.30 -2.45 -13.98
CA LEU A 135 -8.18 -3.11 -14.68
C LEU A 135 -8.17 -4.63 -14.54
N TYR A 136 -8.76 -5.21 -13.48
CA TYR A 136 -9.01 -6.65 -13.38
C TYR A 136 -10.18 -7.06 -14.29
N LYS A 137 -11.29 -6.31 -14.23
CA LYS A 137 -12.46 -6.56 -15.08
C LYS A 137 -12.15 -6.49 -16.58
N GLU A 138 -11.31 -5.53 -17.01
CA GLU A 138 -10.85 -5.41 -18.40
C GLU A 138 -10.03 -6.61 -18.86
N LEU A 139 -9.47 -7.40 -17.94
CA LEU A 139 -8.79 -8.67 -18.23
C LEU A 139 -9.72 -9.89 -18.13
N GLY A 140 -11.02 -9.70 -17.95
CA GLY A 140 -11.98 -10.78 -17.71
C GLY A 140 -11.90 -11.38 -16.31
N LYS A 141 -11.27 -10.69 -15.36
CA LYS A 141 -10.97 -11.23 -14.02
C LYS A 141 -11.81 -10.61 -12.92
N GLU A 142 -12.08 -11.40 -11.90
CA GLU A 142 -12.67 -10.94 -10.65
C GLU A 142 -11.58 -10.70 -9.59
N LEU A 143 -11.60 -9.53 -8.96
CA LEU A 143 -10.81 -9.24 -7.76
C LEU A 143 -11.75 -9.25 -6.55
N ILE A 144 -11.48 -10.11 -5.58
CA ILE A 144 -12.10 -10.07 -4.25
C ILE A 144 -11.09 -9.50 -3.28
N LEU A 145 -11.47 -8.45 -2.55
CA LEU A 145 -10.59 -7.74 -1.63
C LEU A 145 -11.18 -7.73 -0.22
N GLU A 146 -10.41 -8.25 0.72
CA GLU A 146 -10.63 -8.14 2.15
C GLU A 146 -9.48 -7.32 2.77
N VAL A 147 -9.79 -6.50 3.77
CA VAL A 147 -8.78 -5.80 4.56
C VAL A 147 -8.95 -6.20 6.02
N LYS A 148 -7.86 -6.66 6.64
CA LYS A 148 -7.79 -7.00 8.06
C LYS A 148 -6.79 -6.09 8.76
N TRP A 149 -7.22 -5.53 9.88
CA TRP A 149 -6.31 -4.82 10.77
C TRP A 149 -5.45 -5.83 11.53
N CYS A 150 -4.15 -5.55 11.58
CA CYS A 150 -3.21 -6.27 12.43
C CYS A 150 -2.45 -5.27 13.31
N ARG A 151 -2.26 -5.59 14.58
CA ARG A 151 -1.62 -4.65 15.50
C ARG A 151 -0.14 -4.49 15.13
N GLY A 152 0.31 -3.24 14.93
CA GLY A 152 1.72 -2.91 14.77
C GLY A 152 2.53 -3.31 16.00
N HIS A 153 3.77 -3.78 15.78
CA HIS A 153 4.71 -4.22 16.84
C HIS A 153 4.17 -5.34 17.77
N ALA A 154 3.30 -6.21 17.25
CA ALA A 154 2.70 -7.31 17.99
C ALA A 154 3.36 -8.68 17.72
N GLY A 155 4.54 -8.73 17.09
CA GLY A 155 5.22 -9.98 16.75
C GLY A 155 4.72 -10.65 15.47
N ILE A 156 3.89 -9.97 14.67
CA ILE A 156 3.43 -10.48 13.37
C ILE A 156 4.57 -10.32 12.38
N PHE A 157 5.33 -11.41 12.18
CA PHE A 157 6.60 -11.42 11.46
C PHE A 157 6.57 -10.67 10.12
N TRP A 158 5.59 -10.96 9.27
CA TRP A 158 5.51 -10.35 7.94
C TRP A 158 5.08 -8.88 7.96
N ASN A 159 4.27 -8.47 8.94
CA ASN A 159 3.93 -7.07 9.16
C ASN A 159 5.17 -6.27 9.59
N GLU A 160 5.92 -6.79 10.56
CA GLU A 160 7.17 -6.17 11.02
C GLU A 160 8.23 -6.15 9.91
N LYS A 161 8.23 -7.15 9.03
CA LYS A 161 9.11 -7.17 7.86
C LYS A 161 8.75 -6.09 6.87
N ALA A 162 7.45 -5.85 6.60
CA ALA A 162 6.99 -4.74 5.76
C ALA A 162 7.41 -3.38 6.36
N ASP A 163 7.21 -3.19 7.67
CA ASP A 163 7.65 -1.99 8.40
C ASP A 163 9.16 -1.74 8.28
N SER A 164 9.97 -2.78 8.52
CA SER A 164 11.41 -2.68 8.35
C SER A 164 11.80 -2.31 6.91
N LEU A 165 11.13 -2.88 5.91
CA LEU A 165 11.41 -2.58 4.49
C LEU A 165 11.07 -1.13 4.14
N ALA A 166 9.95 -0.60 4.66
CA ALA A 166 9.58 0.79 4.45
C ALA A 166 10.59 1.73 5.13
N LYS A 167 10.94 1.48 6.40
CA LYS A 167 11.93 2.28 7.16
C LYS A 167 13.32 2.28 6.53
N ASP A 168 13.75 1.20 5.89
CA ASP A 168 15.05 1.13 5.22
C ASP A 168 15.20 2.15 4.08
N VAL A 169 14.12 2.40 3.34
CA VAL A 169 14.12 3.35 2.22
C VAL A 169 14.25 4.78 2.73
N THR A 170 13.54 5.15 3.80
CA THR A 170 13.66 6.48 4.41
C THR A 170 15.06 6.71 5.02
N LYS A 171 15.67 5.67 5.61
CA LYS A 171 17.04 5.71 6.15
C LYS A 171 18.11 5.90 5.07
N LYS A 172 18.07 5.16 3.95
CA LYS A 172 19.06 5.28 2.85
C LYS A 172 19.07 6.70 2.24
N ARG A 173 17.90 7.29 2.01
CA ARG A 173 17.77 8.71 1.59
C ARG A 173 18.35 9.72 2.59
N GLY A 174 18.48 9.34 3.87
CA GLY A 174 19.17 10.13 4.90
C GLY A 174 20.68 10.20 4.70
N LYS A 175 21.29 9.08 4.33
CA LYS A 175 22.75 8.97 4.19
C LYS A 175 23.25 9.64 2.91
N GLU A 176 22.53 9.51 1.79
CA GLU A 176 22.90 10.17 0.53
C GLU A 176 22.88 11.70 0.63
N LYS A 177 21.78 12.31 1.13
CA LYS A 177 21.73 13.78 1.29
C LYS A 177 22.82 14.31 2.24
N ARG A 178 23.19 13.57 3.29
CA ARG A 178 24.29 13.96 4.19
C ARG A 178 25.66 13.89 3.53
N ARG A 179 25.93 12.86 2.72
CA ARG A 179 27.19 12.76 1.95
C ARG A 179 27.33 13.90 0.95
N THR A 180 26.26 14.30 0.27
CA THR A 180 26.30 15.44 -0.66
C THR A 180 26.52 16.76 0.08
N LYS A 181 25.89 16.95 1.25
CA LYS A 181 26.09 18.17 2.06
C LYS A 181 27.52 18.29 2.59
N ASN A 182 28.12 17.20 3.06
CA ASN A 182 29.50 17.20 3.54
C ASN A 182 30.51 17.43 2.40
N LYS A 183 30.27 16.86 1.20
CA LYS A 183 31.10 17.14 0.02
C LYS A 183 31.09 18.62 -0.40
N ILE A 184 29.99 19.34 -0.23
CA ILE A 184 29.92 20.78 -0.56
C ILE A 184 30.70 21.61 0.48
N ILE A 185 30.73 21.17 1.74
CA ILE A 185 31.45 21.87 2.81
C ILE A 185 32.97 21.65 2.69
N ASP A 186 33.41 20.50 2.20
CA ASP A 186 34.84 20.18 2.01
C ASP A 186 35.48 20.82 0.76
N ILE A 187 34.71 21.54 -0.08
CA ILE A 187 35.23 22.25 -1.28
C ILE A 187 35.59 23.71 -0.96
N HIS A 188 35.44 24.16 0.29
CA HIS A 188 35.79 25.52 0.73
C HIS A 188 36.77 25.54 1.91
N LYS A 189 37.85 24.76 1.82
CA LYS A 189 39.07 24.96 2.61
C LYS A 189 40.29 24.99 1.72
#